data_AF-A0AAN8X506-F1
#
_entry.id   AF-A0AAN8X506-F1
#
_cell.length_a   1.000
_cell.length_b   1.000
_cell.length_c   1.000
_cell.angle_alpha   90.00
_cell.angle_beta   90.00
_cell.angle_gamma   90.00
#
_symmetry.space_group_name_H-M   'P 1'
#
loop_
_entity.id
_entity.type
_entity.pdbx_description
1 polymer ?
#
loop_
_entity_poly.entity_id
_entity_poly.type
_entity_poly.pdbx_seq_one_letter_code
_entity_poly.pdbx_strand_id
1 'polypeptide(L)'
;MQSGLRPFLIDPSSRATTWLSEHLRSSTVEVTTQQDPKFATTLELAVRFGKTLIVQEVDNVEPILFPLLRGDLISQGPRYVIELGEKTLDYNENFQLYLATRSPTPELPPNVMSILTSVNFTTTRAGLTGQLLAATLQVEKPELEVRRTELLRQEEDLKVKLVTLEDQLLTTLAESQGNILENKELLASLEQAKASAATIESSLKESVSLQKSLEKEREAYLSLAEAASNLYFVICDLSKLNNMYRFSLNAFHSLFQKALQTPQ
;
A
#
# COMPACT_ATOMS: atom_id res chain seq x y z
N MET A 1 3.89 -3.56 -10.46
CA MET A 1 4.32 -4.84 -9.86
C MET A 1 3.61 -5.98 -10.59
N GLN A 2 4.11 -6.41 -11.75
CA GLN A 2 3.68 -7.69 -12.32
C GLN A 2 4.54 -8.78 -11.71
N SER A 3 4.08 -9.30 -10.58
CA SER A 3 4.60 -10.54 -10.03
C SER A 3 4.04 -11.69 -10.88
N GLY A 4 4.89 -12.62 -11.32
CA GLY A 4 4.43 -13.87 -11.95
C GLY A 4 3.53 -14.71 -11.02
N LEU A 5 3.62 -14.46 -9.71
CA LEU A 5 2.85 -15.13 -8.66
C LEU A 5 1.77 -14.20 -8.06
N ARG A 6 0.72 -14.78 -7.49
CA ARG A 6 -0.36 -14.01 -6.86
C ARG A 6 0.06 -13.52 -5.46
N PRO A 7 -0.21 -12.25 -5.10
CA PRO A 7 0.15 -11.71 -3.79
C PRO A 7 -0.75 -12.26 -2.67
N PHE A 8 -0.12 -12.63 -1.56
CA PHE A 8 -0.75 -13.02 -0.30
C PHE A 8 -0.37 -12.00 0.78
N LEU A 9 -1.36 -11.27 1.27
CA LEU A 9 -1.18 -10.15 2.18
C LEU A 9 -1.42 -10.59 3.62
N ILE A 10 -0.40 -10.45 4.47
CA ILE A 10 -0.51 -10.62 5.92
C ILE A 10 -0.83 -9.24 6.49
N ASP A 11 -2.10 -8.95 6.75
CA ASP A 11 -2.57 -7.64 7.22
C ASP A 11 -3.50 -7.77 8.44
N PRO A 12 -2.94 -7.89 9.66
CA PRO A 12 -3.73 -7.94 10.90
C PRO A 12 -4.61 -6.71 11.14
N SER A 13 -4.22 -5.57 10.57
CA SER A 13 -4.88 -4.27 10.76
C SER A 13 -5.96 -3.96 9.72
N SER A 14 -6.03 -4.74 8.64
CA SER A 14 -6.90 -4.54 7.47
C SER A 14 -6.72 -3.17 6.78
N ARG A 15 -5.64 -2.45 7.06
CA ARG A 15 -5.36 -1.13 6.47
C ARG A 15 -4.90 -1.26 5.02
N ALA A 16 -4.03 -2.22 4.74
CA ALA A 16 -3.52 -2.45 3.39
C ALA A 16 -4.64 -2.97 2.47
N THR A 17 -5.49 -3.88 2.97
CA THR A 17 -6.64 -4.37 2.20
C THR A 17 -7.67 -3.28 1.91
N THR A 18 -7.94 -2.40 2.89
CA THR A 18 -8.84 -1.25 2.70
C THR A 18 -8.26 -0.29 1.67
N TRP A 19 -6.98 0.08 1.81
CA TRP A 19 -6.28 0.94 0.86
C TRP A 19 -6.32 0.37 -0.56
N LEU A 20 -6.08 -0.94 -0.71
CA LEU A 20 -6.13 -1.65 -1.98
C LEU A 20 -7.52 -1.54 -2.62
N SER A 21 -8.59 -1.75 -1.85
CA SER A 21 -9.96 -1.63 -2.34
C SER A 21 -10.33 -0.20 -2.76
N GLU A 22 -9.75 0.82 -2.13
CA GLU A 22 -10.01 2.22 -2.42
C GLU A 22 -9.22 2.75 -3.62
N HIS A 23 -7.98 2.29 -3.80
CA HIS A 23 -7.07 2.80 -4.84
C HIS A 23 -7.13 1.99 -6.13
N LEU A 24 -7.66 0.75 -6.11
CA LEU A 24 -7.89 -0.06 -7.31
C LEU A 24 -9.24 0.24 -8.01
N ARG A 25 -9.92 1.34 -7.65
CA ARG A 25 -11.26 1.71 -8.17
C ARG A 25 -11.37 1.93 -9.68
N SER A 26 -10.26 2.01 -10.41
CA SER A 26 -10.28 1.97 -11.89
C SER A 26 -10.69 0.60 -12.44
N SER A 27 -10.62 -0.45 -11.61
CA SER A 27 -11.12 -1.80 -11.87
C SER A 27 -12.35 -2.09 -10.98
N THR A 28 -13.26 -2.94 -11.44
CA THR A 28 -14.36 -3.45 -10.61
C THR A 28 -13.78 -4.37 -9.53
N VAL A 29 -13.61 -3.84 -8.32
CA VAL A 29 -13.10 -4.59 -7.17
C VAL A 29 -14.25 -5.30 -6.46
N GLU A 30 -14.10 -6.59 -6.20
CA GLU A 30 -15.04 -7.41 -5.44
C GLU A 30 -14.30 -8.04 -4.25
N VAL A 31 -14.90 -7.96 -3.06
CA VAL A 31 -14.32 -8.48 -1.82
C VAL A 31 -15.19 -9.62 -1.31
N THR A 32 -14.59 -10.77 -1.01
CA THR A 32 -15.29 -11.97 -0.54
C THR A 32 -14.44 -12.75 0.45
N THR A 33 -14.99 -13.80 1.06
CA THR A 33 -14.29 -14.74 1.93
C THR A 33 -14.48 -16.16 1.40
N GLN A 34 -13.56 -17.08 1.71
CA GLN A 34 -13.70 -18.49 1.26
C GLN A 34 -14.92 -19.18 1.88
N GLN A 35 -15.31 -18.76 3.09
CA GLN A 35 -16.45 -19.32 3.80
C GLN A 35 -17.81 -18.81 3.28
N ASP A 36 -17.84 -17.85 2.34
CA ASP A 36 -19.08 -17.36 1.74
C ASP A 36 -19.70 -18.48 0.87
N PRO A 37 -20.97 -18.87 1.08
CA PRO A 37 -21.64 -19.85 0.21
C PRO A 37 -21.69 -19.43 -1.27
N LYS A 38 -21.55 -18.13 -1.57
CA LYS A 38 -21.50 -17.60 -2.93
C LYS A 38 -20.08 -17.53 -3.50
N PHE A 39 -19.05 -17.91 -2.73
CA PHE A 39 -17.65 -17.77 -3.10
C PHE A 39 -17.33 -18.33 -4.50
N ALA A 40 -17.73 -19.58 -4.79
CA ALA A 40 -17.50 -20.21 -6.09
C ALA A 40 -18.14 -19.41 -7.24
N THR A 41 -19.39 -18.98 -7.09
CA THR A 41 -20.09 -18.17 -8.09
C THR A 41 -19.39 -16.82 -8.29
N THR A 42 -19.00 -16.15 -7.20
CA THR A 42 -18.28 -14.87 -7.24
C THR A 42 -16.93 -15.01 -7.94
N LEU A 43 -16.19 -16.08 -7.64
CA LEU A 43 -14.92 -16.41 -8.27
C LEU A 43 -15.08 -16.63 -9.78
N GLU A 44 -16.06 -17.44 -10.18
CA GLU A 44 -16.38 -17.72 -11.59
C GLU A 44 -16.70 -16.43 -12.36
N LEU A 45 -17.53 -15.56 -11.79
CA LEU A 45 -17.90 -14.28 -12.40
C LEU A 45 -16.70 -13.33 -12.47
N ALA A 46 -15.88 -13.28 -11.42
CA ALA A 46 -14.70 -12.42 -11.39
C ALA A 46 -13.69 -12.82 -12.48
N VAL A 47 -13.43 -14.11 -12.65
CA VAL A 47 -12.53 -14.64 -13.70
C VAL A 47 -13.04 -14.32 -15.10
N ARG A 48 -14.35 -14.53 -15.37
CA ARG A 48 -14.93 -14.27 -16.70
C ARG A 48 -14.95 -12.78 -17.05
N PHE A 49 -15.30 -11.93 -16.10
CA PHE A 49 -15.45 -10.48 -16.33
C PHE A 49 -14.16 -9.68 -16.11
N GLY A 50 -13.06 -10.33 -15.72
CA GLY A 50 -11.78 -9.65 -15.48
C GLY A 50 -11.84 -8.68 -14.30
N LYS A 51 -12.60 -9.03 -13.26
CA LYS A 51 -12.70 -8.21 -12.04
C LYS A 51 -11.45 -8.39 -11.18
N THR A 52 -11.19 -7.43 -10.31
CA THR A 52 -10.19 -7.59 -9.25
C THR A 52 -10.87 -8.24 -8.03
N LEU A 53 -10.45 -9.43 -7.65
CA LEU A 53 -11.00 -10.16 -6.51
C LEU A 53 -10.05 -10.10 -5.31
N ILE A 54 -10.56 -9.67 -4.16
CA ILE A 54 -9.86 -9.71 -2.88
C ILE A 54 -10.54 -10.77 -2.00
N VAL A 55 -9.81 -11.84 -1.67
CA VAL A 55 -10.30 -12.89 -0.77
C VAL A 55 -9.71 -12.65 0.61
N GLN A 56 -10.58 -12.41 1.60
CA GLN A 56 -10.21 -12.16 3.00
C GLN A 56 -10.29 -13.43 3.85
N GLU A 57 -9.68 -13.37 5.03
CA GLU A 57 -9.66 -14.44 6.05
C GLU A 57 -9.13 -15.77 5.49
N VAL A 58 -8.05 -15.69 4.70
CA VAL A 58 -7.38 -16.83 4.08
C VAL A 58 -6.39 -17.47 5.06
N ASP A 59 -6.91 -18.35 5.93
CA ASP A 59 -6.08 -19.16 6.83
C ASP A 59 -5.63 -20.47 6.17
N ASN A 60 -6.40 -20.96 5.21
CA ASN A 60 -6.05 -22.07 4.32
C ASN A 60 -6.47 -21.70 2.89
N VAL A 61 -5.90 -22.35 1.89
CA VAL A 61 -6.25 -22.12 0.48
C VAL A 61 -7.17 -23.25 0.00
N GLU A 62 -8.40 -22.90 -0.34
CA GLU A 62 -9.35 -23.85 -0.93
C GLU A 62 -8.84 -24.45 -2.25
N PRO A 63 -9.10 -25.75 -2.51
CA PRO A 63 -8.60 -26.43 -3.69
C PRO A 63 -8.97 -25.77 -5.03
N ILE A 64 -10.14 -25.12 -5.09
CA ILE A 64 -10.63 -24.42 -6.29
C ILE A 64 -9.73 -23.26 -6.73
N LEU A 65 -8.90 -22.73 -5.83
CA LEU A 65 -7.98 -21.63 -6.13
C LEU A 65 -6.65 -22.09 -6.75
N PHE A 66 -6.24 -23.36 -6.59
CA PHE A 66 -4.93 -23.82 -7.08
C PHE A 66 -4.68 -23.57 -8.58
N PRO A 67 -5.65 -23.84 -9.49
CA PRO A 67 -5.45 -23.57 -10.92
C PRO A 67 -5.14 -22.10 -11.19
N LEU A 68 -5.79 -21.18 -10.46
CA LEU A 68 -5.58 -19.73 -10.60
C LEU A 68 -4.25 -19.27 -10.01
N LEU A 69 -3.84 -19.87 -8.90
CA LEU A 69 -2.58 -19.53 -8.23
C LEU A 69 -1.36 -20.04 -8.99
N ARG A 70 -1.46 -21.22 -9.62
CA ARG A 70 -0.41 -21.80 -10.47
C ARG A 70 -0.38 -21.17 -11.86
N GLY A 71 -1.50 -20.62 -12.32
CA GLY A 71 -1.64 -20.11 -13.68
C GLY A 71 -1.78 -21.24 -14.70
N ASP A 72 -2.56 -22.28 -14.36
CA ASP A 72 -2.82 -23.46 -15.21
C ASP A 72 -3.77 -23.09 -16.37
N LEU A 73 -3.33 -22.16 -17.23
CA LEU A 73 -4.08 -21.66 -18.37
C LEU A 73 -3.91 -22.57 -19.58
N ILE A 74 -5.03 -22.96 -20.19
CA ILE A 74 -5.08 -23.77 -21.40
C ILE A 74 -5.39 -22.84 -22.58
N SER A 75 -4.53 -22.86 -23.61
CA SER A 75 -4.79 -22.10 -24.83
C SER A 75 -5.85 -22.81 -25.68
N GLN A 76 -6.95 -22.11 -25.97
CA GLN A 76 -7.99 -22.53 -26.91
C GLN A 76 -8.11 -21.49 -28.02
N GLY A 77 -7.34 -21.69 -29.09
CA GLY A 77 -7.24 -20.72 -30.19
C GLY A 77 -6.66 -19.39 -29.69
N PRO A 78 -7.32 -18.24 -29.91
CA PRO A 78 -6.83 -16.94 -29.45
C PRO A 78 -7.16 -16.62 -27.98
N ARG A 79 -7.87 -17.52 -27.26
CA ARG A 79 -8.31 -17.30 -25.88
C ARG A 79 -7.61 -18.24 -24.92
N TYR A 80 -7.52 -17.84 -23.66
CA TYR A 80 -7.13 -18.71 -22.55
C TYR A 80 -8.36 -19.18 -21.80
N VAL A 81 -8.37 -20.46 -21.42
CA VAL A 81 -9.38 -21.03 -20.53
C VAL A 81 -8.71 -21.61 -19.29
N ILE A 82 -9.47 -21.72 -18.21
CA ILE A 82 -9.03 -22.30 -16.94
C ILE A 82 -10.08 -23.27 -16.40
N GLU A 83 -9.64 -24.38 -15.83
CA GLU A 83 -10.51 -25.36 -15.20
C GLU A 83 -10.63 -25.07 -13.70
N LEU A 84 -11.83 -24.69 -13.25
CA LEU A 84 -12.16 -24.49 -11.84
C LEU A 84 -13.18 -25.54 -11.40
N GLY A 85 -12.73 -26.53 -10.63
CA GLY A 85 -13.56 -27.67 -10.26
C GLY A 85 -14.00 -28.46 -11.48
N GLU A 86 -15.31 -28.54 -11.73
CA GLU A 86 -15.88 -29.26 -12.88
C GLU A 86 -16.15 -28.33 -14.10
N LYS A 87 -15.86 -27.03 -13.99
CA LYS A 87 -16.19 -26.04 -15.02
C LYS A 87 -14.94 -25.52 -15.72
N THR A 88 -15.01 -25.46 -17.05
CA THR A 88 -14.05 -24.72 -17.87
C THR A 88 -14.57 -23.29 -18.07
N LEU A 89 -13.74 -22.29 -17.79
CA LEU A 89 -14.09 -20.87 -17.88
C LEU A 89 -13.14 -20.14 -18.82
N ASP A 90 -13.68 -19.19 -19.59
CA ASP A 90 -12.86 -18.21 -20.30
C ASP A 90 -12.11 -17.34 -19.29
N TYR A 91 -10.78 -17.32 -19.39
CA TYR A 91 -9.90 -16.53 -18.55
C TYR A 91 -9.73 -15.13 -19.16
N ASN A 92 -10.12 -14.11 -18.40
CA ASN A 92 -9.91 -12.71 -18.79
C ASN A 92 -8.54 -12.22 -18.32
N GLU A 93 -7.72 -11.69 -19.22
CA GLU A 93 -6.37 -11.21 -18.91
C GLU A 93 -6.34 -10.05 -17.90
N ASN A 94 -7.44 -9.30 -17.78
CA ASN A 94 -7.57 -8.22 -16.79
C ASN A 94 -7.86 -8.72 -15.37
N PHE A 95 -8.14 -10.02 -15.18
CA PHE A 95 -8.43 -10.59 -13.87
C PHE A 95 -7.23 -10.47 -12.93
N GLN A 96 -7.48 -9.96 -11.72
CA GLN A 96 -6.47 -9.86 -10.66
C GLN A 96 -6.99 -10.50 -9.38
N LEU A 97 -6.14 -11.28 -8.71
CA LEU A 97 -6.48 -11.98 -7.47
C LEU A 97 -5.52 -11.56 -6.36
N TYR A 98 -6.08 -11.12 -5.24
CA TYR A 98 -5.38 -10.81 -4.01
C TYR A 98 -5.93 -11.69 -2.89
N LEU A 99 -5.04 -12.34 -2.16
CA LEU A 99 -5.39 -13.09 -0.97
C LEU A 99 -4.95 -12.29 0.26
N ALA A 100 -5.74 -12.28 1.33
CA ALA A 100 -5.40 -11.60 2.56
C ALA A 100 -5.77 -12.41 3.81
N THR A 101 -4.93 -12.35 4.82
CA THR A 101 -5.17 -12.91 6.15
C THR A 101 -4.96 -11.84 7.23
N ARG A 102 -5.72 -11.95 8.32
CA ARG A 102 -5.50 -11.15 9.53
C ARG A 102 -4.57 -11.84 10.53
N SER A 103 -4.27 -13.12 10.31
CA SER A 103 -3.34 -13.87 11.16
C SER A 103 -1.91 -13.39 10.90
N PRO A 104 -1.18 -12.86 11.90
CA PRO A 104 0.20 -12.39 11.72
C PRO A 104 1.18 -13.53 11.41
N THR A 105 0.84 -14.76 11.80
CA THR A 105 1.61 -15.98 11.56
C THR A 105 0.71 -17.00 10.84
N PRO A 106 0.52 -16.86 9.53
CA PRO A 106 -0.30 -17.80 8.77
C PRO A 106 0.41 -19.16 8.67
N GLU A 107 -0.30 -20.23 8.99
CA GLU A 107 0.21 -21.61 8.95
C GLU A 107 -0.09 -22.26 7.59
N LEU A 108 0.28 -21.59 6.50
CA LEU A 108 0.11 -22.14 5.16
C LEU A 108 1.19 -23.21 4.88
N PRO A 109 0.81 -24.34 4.25
CA PRO A 109 1.78 -25.40 3.97
C PRO A 109 2.81 -24.93 2.93
N PRO A 110 4.07 -25.45 2.96
CA PRO A 110 5.15 -24.97 2.10
C PRO A 110 4.87 -25.05 0.60
N ASN A 111 4.07 -26.03 0.17
CA ASN A 111 3.63 -26.18 -1.21
C ASN A 111 2.78 -25.00 -1.68
N VAL A 112 1.91 -24.45 -0.83
CA VAL A 112 1.09 -23.27 -1.12
C VAL A 112 1.93 -22.00 -1.07
N MET A 113 2.83 -21.89 -0.09
CA MET A 113 3.72 -20.73 0.02
C MET A 113 4.67 -20.60 -1.18
N SER A 114 5.03 -21.70 -1.84
CA SER A 114 5.89 -21.68 -3.03
C SER A 114 5.24 -21.07 -4.28
N ILE A 115 3.91 -21.05 -4.35
CA ILE A 115 3.14 -20.52 -5.49
C ILE A 115 2.53 -19.13 -5.20
N LEU A 116 2.82 -18.56 -4.03
CA LEU A 116 2.34 -17.25 -3.59
C LEU A 116 3.50 -16.32 -3.33
N THR A 117 3.26 -15.02 -3.49
CA THR A 117 4.19 -13.98 -3.01
C THR A 117 3.65 -13.39 -1.72
N SER A 118 4.25 -13.77 -0.59
CA SER A 118 3.87 -13.25 0.72
C SER A 118 4.36 -11.81 0.91
N VAL A 119 3.45 -10.92 1.29
CA VAL A 119 3.74 -9.52 1.63
C VAL A 119 3.25 -9.27 3.06
N ASN A 120 4.15 -8.85 3.95
CA ASN A 120 3.86 -8.71 5.37
C ASN A 120 3.60 -7.24 5.76
N PHE A 121 2.38 -6.95 6.19
CA PHE A 121 1.93 -5.65 6.72
C PHE A 121 1.79 -5.65 8.25
N THR A 122 2.40 -6.61 8.94
CA THR A 122 2.47 -6.61 10.40
C THR A 122 3.13 -5.32 10.90
N THR A 123 2.52 -4.70 11.90
CA THR A 123 3.01 -3.44 12.47
C THR A 123 4.38 -3.64 13.11
N THR A 124 5.35 -2.81 12.73
CA THR A 124 6.71 -2.80 13.30
C THR A 124 6.81 -1.84 14.49
N ARG A 125 7.82 -2.03 15.35
CA ARG A 125 8.09 -1.11 16.48
C ARG A 125 8.24 0.34 16.03
N ALA A 126 9.08 0.58 15.02
CA ALA A 126 9.27 1.91 14.45
C ALA A 126 7.98 2.47 13.83
N GLY A 127 7.22 1.64 13.11
CA GLY A 127 5.95 2.04 12.53
C GLY A 127 4.91 2.43 13.57
N LEU A 128 4.81 1.69 14.67
CA LEU A 128 3.91 2.02 15.78
C LEU A 128 4.38 3.27 16.53
N THR A 129 5.67 3.41 16.82
CA THR A 129 6.24 4.62 17.44
C THR A 129 5.88 5.86 16.63
N GLY A 130 6.04 5.81 15.30
CA GLY A 130 5.67 6.92 14.42
C GLY A 130 4.17 7.26 14.48
N GLN A 131 3.30 6.25 14.56
CA GLN A 131 1.85 6.44 14.69
C GLN A 131 1.47 7.08 16.03
N LEU A 132 2.04 6.59 17.14
CA LEU A 132 1.76 7.11 18.48
C LEU A 132 2.31 8.52 18.66
N LEU A 133 3.48 8.81 18.08
CA LEU A 133 4.05 10.16 18.06
C LEU A 133 3.14 11.14 17.31
N ALA A 134 2.65 10.76 16.13
CA ALA A 134 1.68 11.58 15.39
C ALA A 134 0.39 11.81 16.18
N ALA A 135 -0.15 10.77 16.83
CA ALA A 135 -1.33 10.89 17.68
C ALA A 135 -1.11 11.82 18.88
N THR A 136 0.08 11.77 19.50
CA THR A 136 0.46 12.66 20.60
C THR A 136 0.52 14.11 20.14
N LEU A 137 1.19 14.37 19.01
CA LEU A 137 1.34 15.72 18.46
C LEU A 137 -0.01 16.32 18.03
N GLN A 138 -0.94 15.51 17.54
CA GLN A 138 -2.29 15.99 17.21
C GLN A 138 -3.04 16.54 18.42
N VAL A 139 -2.78 16.01 19.62
CA VAL A 139 -3.41 16.50 20.87
C VAL A 139 -2.62 17.68 21.44
N GLU A 140 -1.30 17.56 21.54
CA GLU A 140 -0.43 18.52 22.21
C GLU A 140 -0.15 19.78 21.37
N LYS A 141 0.15 19.60 20.08
CA LYS A 141 0.55 20.67 19.15
C LYS A 141 -0.04 20.43 17.75
N PRO A 142 -1.36 20.57 17.57
CA PRO A 142 -2.02 20.30 16.29
C PRO A 142 -1.46 21.15 15.15
N GLU A 143 -1.06 22.39 15.42
CA GLU A 143 -0.47 23.31 14.44
C GLU A 143 0.81 22.75 13.80
N LEU A 144 1.65 22.08 14.59
CA LEU A 144 2.89 21.46 14.11
C LEU A 144 2.57 20.36 13.11
N GLU A 145 1.53 19.56 13.39
CA GLU A 145 1.19 18.41 12.56
C GLU A 145 0.40 18.80 11.29
N VAL A 146 -0.39 19.87 11.35
CA VAL A 146 -0.96 20.52 10.16
C VAL A 146 0.16 21.06 9.27
N ARG A 147 1.13 21.80 9.84
CA ARG A 147 2.26 22.35 9.08
C ARG A 147 3.09 21.26 8.42
N ARG A 148 3.36 20.15 9.13
CA ARG A 148 4.08 19.00 8.59
C ARG A 148 3.33 18.36 7.43
N THR A 149 2.02 18.14 7.57
CA THR A 149 1.18 17.55 6.54
C THR A 149 1.14 18.41 5.28
N GLU A 150 1.02 19.74 5.44
CA GLU A 150 1.05 20.68 4.32
C GLU A 150 2.42 20.71 3.64
N LEU A 151 3.52 20.71 4.40
CA LEU A 151 4.86 20.64 3.81
C LEU A 151 5.10 19.35 3.02
N LEU A 152 4.64 18.20 3.52
CA LEU A 152 4.74 16.93 2.81
C LEU A 152 3.93 16.94 1.51
N ARG A 153 2.73 17.53 1.55
CA ARG A 153 1.90 17.69 0.35
C ARG A 153 2.58 18.59 -0.68
N GLN A 154 3.12 19.73 -0.26
CA GLN A 154 3.85 20.64 -1.14
C GLN A 154 5.09 19.98 -1.75
N GLU A 155 5.82 19.18 -0.97
CA GLU A 155 6.96 18.41 -1.46
C GLU A 155 6.53 17.40 -2.54
N GLU A 156 5.44 16.67 -2.32
CA GLU A 156 4.91 15.72 -3.30
C GLU A 156 4.44 16.43 -4.59
N ASP A 157 3.70 17.53 -4.45
CA ASP A 157 3.26 18.35 -5.59
C ASP A 157 4.46 18.87 -6.40
N LEU A 158 5.56 19.26 -5.74
CA LEU A 158 6.79 19.68 -6.40
C LEU A 158 7.51 18.53 -7.11
N LYS A 159 7.56 17.33 -6.51
CA LYS A 159 8.14 16.13 -7.14
C LYS A 159 7.35 15.73 -8.39
N VAL A 160 6.02 15.73 -8.31
CA VAL A 160 5.16 15.43 -9.47
C VAL A 160 5.37 16.46 -10.58
N LYS A 161 5.45 17.75 -10.25
CA LYS A 161 5.75 18.81 -11.23
C LYS A 161 7.11 18.61 -11.88
N LEU A 162 8.12 18.19 -11.12
CA LEU A 162 9.46 17.93 -11.64
C LEU A 162 9.44 16.79 -12.68
N VAL A 163 8.82 15.66 -12.35
CA VAL A 163 8.66 14.53 -13.28
C VAL A 163 7.87 14.94 -14.53
N THR A 164 6.79 15.69 -14.34
CA THR A 164 5.97 16.19 -15.46
C THR A 164 6.78 17.10 -16.39
N LEU A 165 7.64 17.93 -15.84
CA LEU A 165 8.51 18.83 -16.61
C LEU A 165 9.61 18.06 -17.34
N GLU A 166 10.16 17.00 -16.74
CA GLU A 166 11.09 16.08 -17.40
C GLU A 166 10.42 15.33 -18.56
N ASP A 167 9.21 14.82 -18.36
CA ASP A 167 8.45 14.15 -19.42
C ASP A 167 8.12 15.10 -20.57
N GLN A 168 7.71 16.34 -20.27
CA GLN A 168 7.47 17.39 -21.28
C GLN A 168 8.74 17.72 -22.08
N LEU A 169 9.91 17.76 -21.44
CA LEU A 169 11.17 17.96 -22.14
C LEU A 169 11.49 16.81 -23.09
N LEU A 170 11.29 15.57 -22.64
CA LEU A 170 11.52 14.38 -23.45
C LEU A 170 10.59 14.33 -24.66
N THR A 171 9.30 14.63 -24.48
CA THR A 171 8.34 14.67 -25.60
C THR A 171 8.69 15.78 -26.58
N THR A 172 9.00 16.99 -26.09
CA THR A 172 9.35 18.12 -26.96
C THR A 172 10.62 17.83 -27.78
N LEU A 173 11.62 17.18 -27.19
CA LEU A 173 12.83 16.75 -27.90
C LEU A 173 12.53 15.65 -28.93
N ALA A 174 11.69 14.67 -28.58
CA ALA A 174 11.33 13.57 -29.47
C ALA A 174 10.46 14.00 -30.65
N GLU A 175 9.56 14.96 -30.44
CA GLU A 175 8.66 15.50 -31.47
C GLU A 175 9.32 16.56 -32.35
N SER A 176 10.48 17.08 -31.94
CA SER A 176 11.21 18.08 -32.72
C SER A 176 11.69 17.50 -34.06
N GLN A 177 11.07 17.95 -35.16
CA GLN A 177 11.47 17.62 -36.52
C GLN A 177 12.32 18.76 -37.11
N GLY A 178 13.47 18.43 -37.68
CA GLY A 178 14.41 19.40 -38.28
C GLY A 178 15.68 19.62 -37.46
N ASN A 179 16.46 20.66 -37.79
CA ASN A 179 17.69 20.98 -37.09
C ASN A 179 17.38 21.63 -35.73
N ILE A 180 17.58 20.88 -34.64
CA ILE A 180 17.35 21.31 -33.25
C ILE A 180 18.09 22.62 -32.94
N LEU A 181 19.26 22.85 -33.56
CA LEU A 181 20.07 24.05 -33.35
C LEU A 181 19.45 25.33 -33.93
N GLU A 182 18.52 25.21 -34.86
CA GLU A 182 17.86 26.35 -35.51
C GLU A 182 16.49 26.68 -34.88
N ASN A 183 15.95 25.76 -34.07
CA ASN A 183 14.66 25.94 -33.42
C ASN A 183 14.78 26.81 -32.16
N LYS A 184 14.66 28.13 -32.35
CA LYS A 184 14.72 29.13 -31.26
C LYS A 184 13.60 28.97 -30.22
N GLU A 185 12.42 28.49 -30.62
CA GLU A 185 11.31 28.26 -29.70
C GLU A 185 11.62 27.10 -28.75
N LEU A 186 12.15 26.00 -29.30
CA LEU A 186 12.61 24.85 -28.51
C LEU A 186 13.70 25.23 -27.51
N LEU A 187 14.68 26.03 -27.94
CA LEU A 187 15.76 26.49 -27.07
C LEU A 187 15.22 27.35 -25.91
N ALA A 188 14.29 28.26 -26.18
CA ALA A 188 13.66 29.08 -25.16
C ALA A 188 12.84 28.25 -24.16
N SER A 189 12.07 27.26 -24.64
CA SER A 189 11.35 26.32 -23.77
C SER A 189 12.29 25.48 -22.90
N LEU A 190 13.44 25.06 -23.45
CA LEU A 190 14.44 24.29 -22.70
C LEU A 190 15.14 25.12 -21.64
N GLU A 191 15.45 26.40 -21.92
CA GLU A 191 15.97 27.34 -20.94
C GLU A 191 14.95 27.63 -19.82
N GLN A 192 13.67 27.84 -20.17
CA GLN A 192 12.60 28.04 -19.20
C GLN A 192 12.42 26.80 -18.30
N ALA A 193 12.36 25.61 -18.89
CA ALA A 193 12.23 24.36 -18.16
C ALA A 193 13.42 24.14 -17.21
N LYS A 194 14.64 24.42 -17.66
CA LYS A 194 15.85 24.35 -16.82
C LYS A 194 15.78 25.33 -15.64
N ALA A 195 15.32 26.57 -15.87
CA ALA A 195 15.17 27.57 -14.81
C ALA A 195 14.10 27.16 -13.78
N SER A 196 12.97 26.63 -14.26
CA SER A 196 11.90 26.10 -13.40
C SER A 196 12.38 24.90 -12.59
N ALA A 197 13.09 23.95 -13.20
CA ALA A 197 13.66 22.79 -12.51
C ALA A 197 14.65 23.21 -11.41
N ALA A 198 15.54 24.16 -11.70
CA ALA A 198 16.49 24.69 -10.70
C ALA A 198 15.76 25.36 -9.52
N THR A 199 14.67 26.06 -9.79
CA THR A 199 13.83 26.68 -8.74
C THR A 199 13.17 25.61 -7.87
N ILE A 200 12.58 24.58 -8.49
CA ILE A 200 11.95 23.45 -7.78
C ILE A 200 12.98 22.72 -6.92
N GLU A 201 14.18 22.47 -7.45
CA GLU A 201 15.25 21.80 -6.70
C GLU A 201 15.70 22.63 -5.48
N SER A 202 15.76 23.95 -5.61
CA SER A 202 16.04 24.86 -4.48
C SER A 202 14.93 24.78 -3.42
N SER A 203 13.66 24.85 -3.83
CA SER A 203 12.53 24.72 -2.91
C SER A 203 12.47 23.36 -2.23
N LEU A 204 12.80 22.27 -2.92
CA LEU A 204 12.91 20.94 -2.31
C LEU A 204 14.01 20.88 -1.25
N LYS A 205 15.17 21.51 -1.49
CA LYS A 205 16.26 21.62 -0.49
C LYS A 205 15.81 22.40 0.74
N GLU A 206 15.08 23.49 0.55
CA GLU A 206 14.49 24.27 1.65
C GLU A 206 13.49 23.43 2.45
N SER A 207 12.58 22.72 1.78
CA SER A 207 11.61 21.82 2.42
C SER A 207 12.28 20.74 3.27
N VAL A 208 13.38 20.13 2.80
CA VAL A 208 14.16 19.16 3.58
C VAL A 208 14.77 19.80 4.83
N SER A 209 15.24 21.04 4.74
CA SER A 209 15.77 21.76 5.91
C SER A 209 14.68 22.07 6.94
N LEU A 210 13.49 22.48 6.48
CA LEU A 210 12.32 22.72 7.33
C LEU A 210 11.82 21.44 8.00
N GLN A 211 11.80 20.31 7.27
CA GLN A 211 11.47 19.00 7.84
C GLN A 211 12.41 18.61 8.97
N LYS A 212 13.73 18.84 8.82
CA LYS A 212 14.69 18.58 9.90
C LYS A 212 14.43 19.48 11.12
N SER A 213 14.04 20.73 10.91
CA SER A 213 13.66 21.62 12.00
C SER A 213 12.42 21.11 12.72
N LEU A 214 11.39 20.70 11.97
CA LEU A 214 10.17 20.12 12.54
C LEU A 214 10.45 18.82 13.29
N GLU A 215 11.34 17.96 12.77
CA GLU A 215 11.66 16.70 13.45
C GLU A 215 12.28 16.94 14.82
N LYS A 216 13.15 17.96 14.97
CA LYS A 216 13.69 18.35 16.29
C LYS A 216 12.61 18.76 17.28
N GLU A 217 11.55 19.42 16.81
CA GLU A 217 10.41 19.77 17.68
C GLU A 217 9.60 18.53 18.07
N ARG A 218 9.60 17.48 17.24
CA ARG A 218 8.92 16.20 17.50
C ARG A 218 9.71 15.30 18.44
N GLU A 219 11.04 15.39 18.45
CA GLU A 219 11.93 14.59 19.32
C GLU A 219 11.55 14.68 20.81
N ALA A 220 10.99 15.81 21.26
CA ALA A 220 10.53 15.99 22.63
C ALA A 220 9.47 14.96 23.08
N TYR A 221 8.65 14.45 22.13
CA TYR A 221 7.57 13.49 22.40
C TYR A 221 7.95 12.06 21.97
N LEU A 222 9.13 11.86 21.39
CA LEU A 222 9.56 10.57 20.86
C LEU A 222 9.70 9.52 21.96
N SER A 223 10.27 9.90 23.11
CA SER A 223 10.47 9.00 24.25
C SER A 223 9.17 8.38 24.78
N LEU A 224 8.08 9.17 24.82
CA LEU A 224 6.74 8.70 25.18
C LEU A 224 6.23 7.67 24.17
N ALA A 225 6.35 7.97 22.88
CA ALA A 225 5.89 7.09 21.81
C ALA A 225 6.69 5.78 21.77
N GLU A 226 7.99 5.82 22.03
CA GLU A 226 8.85 4.63 22.13
C GLU A 226 8.46 3.76 23.33
N ALA A 227 8.25 4.36 24.50
CA ALA A 227 7.80 3.64 25.69
C ALA A 227 6.44 2.96 25.46
N ALA A 228 5.49 3.68 24.84
CA ALA A 228 4.17 3.14 24.51
C ALA A 228 4.24 2.02 23.46
N SER A 229 5.06 2.17 22.42
CA SER A 229 5.31 1.12 21.42
C SER A 229 5.88 -0.13 22.10
N ASN A 230 6.90 0.03 22.95
CA ASN A 230 7.49 -1.09 23.69
C ASN A 230 6.47 -1.81 24.57
N LEU A 231 5.62 -1.06 25.28
CA LEU A 231 4.54 -1.62 26.09
C LEU A 231 3.59 -2.48 25.25
N TYR A 232 3.17 -2.01 24.07
CA TYR A 232 2.30 -2.78 23.18
C TYR A 232 2.93 -4.12 22.79
N PHE A 233 4.20 -4.14 22.37
CA PHE A 233 4.86 -5.38 21.97
C PHE A 233 5.09 -6.35 23.14
N VAL A 234 5.36 -5.84 24.35
CA VAL A 234 5.38 -6.67 25.56
C VAL A 234 4.01 -7.30 25.78
N ILE A 235 2.92 -6.54 25.61
CA ILE A 235 1.55 -7.05 25.71
C ILE A 235 1.25 -8.12 24.66
N CYS A 236 1.73 -7.94 23.42
CA CYS A 236 1.60 -8.95 22.37
C CYS A 236 2.33 -10.26 22.72
N ASP A 237 3.47 -10.19 23.41
CA ASP A 237 4.23 -11.35 23.83
C ASP A 237 3.49 -12.21 24.89
N LEU A 238 2.48 -11.68 25.60
CA LEU A 238 1.65 -12.49 26.50
C LEU A 238 0.90 -13.62 25.79
N SER A 239 0.65 -13.49 24.48
CA SER A 239 0.03 -14.55 23.68
C SER A 239 0.83 -15.85 23.66
N LYS A 240 2.15 -15.79 23.92
CA LYS A 240 3.04 -16.96 24.04
C LYS A 240 2.77 -17.77 25.31
N LEU A 241 2.22 -17.15 26.36
CA LEU A 241 1.85 -17.81 27.61
C LEU A 241 0.47 -18.45 27.51
N ASN A 242 -0.49 -17.72 26.94
CA ASN A 242 -1.85 -18.20 26.75
C ASN A 242 -2.44 -17.63 25.45
N ASN A 243 -3.04 -18.51 24.65
CA ASN A 243 -3.68 -18.14 23.39
C ASN A 243 -4.80 -17.09 23.55
N MET A 244 -5.44 -17.01 24.73
CA MET A 244 -6.47 -16.00 25.01
C MET A 244 -5.92 -14.59 25.21
N TYR A 245 -4.61 -14.42 25.45
CA TYR A 245 -3.97 -13.11 25.64
C TYR A 245 -3.60 -12.46 24.30
N ARG A 246 -4.62 -12.25 23.46
CA ARG A 246 -4.50 -11.54 22.18
C ARG A 246 -5.24 -10.20 22.28
N PHE A 247 -4.51 -9.12 22.02
CA PHE A 247 -5.03 -7.76 22.13
C PHE A 247 -4.97 -7.07 20.78
N SER A 248 -6.04 -6.36 20.43
CA SER A 248 -6.09 -5.61 19.17
C SER A 248 -5.29 -4.32 19.28
N LEU A 249 -4.59 -3.98 18.20
CA LEU A 249 -3.88 -2.70 18.09
C LEU A 249 -4.85 -1.51 18.23
N ASN A 250 -6.07 -1.65 17.70
CA ASN A 250 -7.09 -0.59 17.79
C ASN A 250 -7.50 -0.31 19.24
N ALA A 251 -7.66 -1.34 20.08
CA ALA A 251 -7.97 -1.14 21.49
C ALA A 251 -6.82 -0.43 22.22
N PHE A 252 -5.57 -0.77 21.90
CA PHE A 252 -4.39 -0.09 22.44
C PHE A 252 -4.37 1.39 22.03
N HIS A 253 -4.58 1.70 20.75
CA HIS A 253 -4.68 3.08 20.25
C HIS A 253 -5.80 3.87 20.94
N SER A 254 -6.99 3.30 21.10
CA SER A 254 -8.10 3.97 21.80
C SER A 254 -7.78 4.25 23.27
N LEU A 255 -7.08 3.33 23.96
CA LEU A 255 -6.65 3.54 25.34
C LEU A 255 -5.58 4.64 25.42
N PHE A 256 -4.62 4.64 24.50
CA PHE A 256 -3.57 5.65 24.41
C PHE A 256 -4.16 7.05 24.19
N GLN A 257 -5.12 7.19 23.26
CA GLN A 257 -5.82 8.46 23.03
C GLN A 257 -6.59 8.94 24.27
N LYS A 258 -7.28 8.04 24.98
CA LYS A 258 -7.96 8.38 26.24
C LYS A 258 -6.99 8.87 27.32
N ALA A 259 -5.81 8.26 27.41
CA ALA A 259 -4.77 8.67 28.34
C ALA A 259 -4.25 10.08 28.03
N LEU A 260 -4.07 10.41 26.74
CA LEU A 260 -3.68 11.77 26.31
C LEU A 260 -4.76 12.82 26.61
N GLN A 261 -6.04 12.47 26.54
CA GLN A 261 -7.16 13.38 26.81
C GLN A 261 -7.40 13.62 28.31
N THR A 262 -6.89 12.75 29.17
CA THR A 262 -7.04 12.86 30.63
C THR A 262 -5.66 13.02 31.28
N PRO A 263 -4.96 14.15 31.05
CA PRO A 263 -3.70 14.41 31.74
C PRO A 263 -4.00 14.52 33.24
N GLN A 264 -3.25 13.76 34.05
CA GLN A 264 -3.26 13.89 35.52
C GLN A 264 -2.65 15.23 35.95
#